data_AF-E3RVD5-F1
#
_entry.id   AF-E3RVD5-F1
#
_cell.length_a   1.000
_cell.length_b   1.000
_cell.length_c   1.000
_cell.angle_alpha   90.00
_cell.angle_beta   90.00
_cell.angle_gamma   90.00
#
_symmetry.space_group_name_H-M   'P 1'
#
loop_
_entity.id
_entity.type
_entity.pdbx_description
1 polymer ?
#
loop_
_entity_poly.entity_id
_entity_poly.type
_entity_poly.pdbx_seq_one_letter_code
_entity_poly.pdbx_strand_id
1 'polypeptide(L)'
;MYIGLFLSALAATALATPITPRQTTKTGASDTWTPAANSKTTCDTTCDKFISFAQGSQLEAAVNNACAAMMPACAYQDRLPQGTFCTATIDYQLDGPKNSTQQANVVDASGKSIGNWDVKFEVTPAAQPENSPGVFWTVGDCYGYFARMLQKPTPDGCFNGIAASIGSVKVGGESTLAGTEFKVAVTPKTN
;
A
#
# COMPACT_ATOMS: atom_id res chain seq x y z
N MET A 1 -0.13 70.45 -23.78
CA MET A 1 0.81 69.36 -24.12
C MET A 1 1.41 68.83 -22.81
N TYR A 2 1.26 67.52 -22.56
CA TYR A 2 1.91 66.66 -21.54
C TYR A 2 1.69 67.03 -20.05
N ILE A 3 0.80 66.38 -19.29
CA ILE A 3 0.82 65.00 -18.71
C ILE A 3 2.09 64.72 -17.88
N GLY A 4 1.90 64.45 -16.57
CA GLY A 4 2.94 63.96 -15.67
C GLY A 4 2.42 63.58 -14.27
N LEU A 5 1.50 62.62 -14.20
CA LEU A 5 1.12 61.92 -12.97
C LEU A 5 2.16 60.81 -12.72
N PHE A 6 2.83 60.81 -11.57
CA PHE A 6 3.58 59.64 -11.10
C PHE A 6 3.01 59.14 -9.77
N LEU A 7 2.36 57.98 -9.88
CA LEU A 7 1.93 57.11 -8.79
C LEU A 7 3.15 56.51 -8.08
N SER A 8 3.03 56.30 -6.77
CA SER A 8 3.80 55.27 -6.05
C SER A 8 3.03 54.82 -4.81
N ALA A 9 2.05 53.95 -5.00
CA ALA A 9 1.49 53.14 -3.92
C ALA A 9 2.14 51.75 -3.99
N LEU A 10 3.08 51.47 -3.08
CA LEU A 10 3.58 50.11 -2.88
C LEU A 10 2.47 49.27 -2.22
N ALA A 11 1.73 48.53 -3.03
CA ALA A 11 0.92 47.43 -2.53
C ALA A 11 1.82 46.20 -2.36
N ALA A 12 2.30 45.98 -1.14
CA ALA A 12 2.91 44.70 -0.77
C ALA A 12 1.80 43.64 -0.69
N THR A 13 1.59 42.90 -1.78
CA THR A 13 0.77 41.69 -1.75
C THR A 13 1.53 40.63 -0.96
N ALA A 14 1.29 40.57 0.36
CA ALA A 14 1.64 39.41 1.15
C ALA A 14 0.83 38.23 0.62
N LEU A 15 1.45 37.39 -0.20
CA LEU A 15 0.93 36.08 -0.55
C LEU A 15 0.95 35.24 0.73
N ALA A 16 -0.08 35.37 1.55
CA ALA A 16 -0.42 34.37 2.54
C ALA A 16 -0.94 33.15 1.76
N THR A 17 -0.02 32.35 1.21
CA THR A 17 -0.35 30.99 0.81
C THR A 17 -0.86 30.30 2.07
N PRO A 18 -2.09 29.76 2.09
CA PRO A 18 -2.50 28.92 3.19
C PRO A 18 -1.53 27.74 3.21
N ILE A 19 -0.65 27.72 4.21
CA ILE A 19 0.05 26.51 4.60
C ILE A 19 -1.01 25.67 5.28
N THR A 20 -1.88 25.04 4.48
CA THR A 20 -2.65 23.92 4.97
C THR A 20 -1.60 22.89 5.36
N PRO A 21 -1.44 22.53 6.64
CA PRO A 21 -0.54 21.45 7.00
C PRO A 21 -1.01 20.25 6.20
N ARG A 22 -0.13 19.74 5.33
CA ARG A 22 -0.37 18.49 4.61
C ARG A 22 -0.63 17.47 5.70
N GLN A 23 -1.89 17.09 5.92
CA GLN A 23 -2.23 16.01 6.84
C GLN A 23 -1.40 14.83 6.36
N THR A 24 -0.41 14.45 7.17
CA THR A 24 0.33 13.22 6.99
C THR A 24 -0.70 12.12 7.14
N THR A 25 -1.19 11.61 6.01
CA THR A 25 -2.01 10.39 5.99
C THR A 25 -1.22 9.34 6.75
N LYS A 26 -1.82 8.77 7.80
CA LYS A 26 -1.13 7.79 8.62
C LYS A 26 -1.10 6.50 7.80
N THR A 27 0.07 6.15 7.29
CA THR A 27 0.22 4.91 6.52
C THR A 27 0.49 3.74 7.45
N GLY A 28 0.32 2.52 6.93
CA GLY A 28 0.74 1.31 7.65
C GLY A 28 2.25 1.08 7.71
N ALA A 29 3.05 2.00 7.14
CA ALA A 29 4.50 1.91 7.17
C ALA A 29 5.03 1.99 8.61
N SER A 30 5.94 1.08 8.94
CA SER A 30 6.58 1.03 10.25
C SER A 30 7.99 0.46 10.11
N ASP A 31 8.97 1.16 10.67
CA ASP A 31 10.37 0.71 10.70
C ASP A 31 10.60 -0.43 11.70
N THR A 32 9.65 -0.66 12.62
CA THR A 32 9.74 -1.69 13.66
C THR A 32 8.90 -2.92 13.34
N TRP A 33 8.08 -2.90 12.28
CA TRP A 33 7.29 -4.06 11.89
C TRP A 33 8.21 -5.16 11.34
N THR A 34 7.98 -6.38 11.80
CA THR A 34 8.70 -7.58 11.35
C THR A 34 7.69 -8.68 11.01
N PRO A 35 7.93 -9.48 9.95
CA PRO A 35 7.03 -10.59 9.63
C PRO A 35 7.05 -11.64 10.74
N ALA A 36 5.96 -12.39 10.88
CA ALA A 36 5.95 -13.58 11.73
C ALA A 36 7.07 -14.56 11.32
N ALA A 37 7.66 -15.23 12.31
CA ALA A 37 8.70 -16.23 12.09
C ALA A 37 8.26 -17.28 11.07
N ASN A 38 9.20 -17.83 10.29
CA ASN A 38 8.93 -18.85 9.26
C ASN A 38 7.95 -18.42 8.15
N SER A 39 7.63 -17.13 8.00
CA SER A 39 6.92 -16.64 6.81
C SER A 39 7.78 -16.88 5.56
N LYS A 40 7.15 -17.35 4.48
CA LYS A 40 7.85 -17.72 3.24
C LYS A 40 7.35 -16.91 2.06
N THR A 41 8.28 -16.29 1.35
CA THR A 41 8.00 -15.62 0.08
C THR A 41 8.25 -16.56 -1.09
N THR A 42 7.34 -16.57 -2.05
CA THR A 42 7.48 -17.24 -3.34
C THR A 42 7.31 -16.21 -4.44
N CYS A 43 8.36 -15.99 -5.22
CA CYS A 43 8.32 -15.08 -6.36
C CYS A 43 8.00 -15.86 -7.64
N ASP A 44 7.16 -15.29 -8.50
CA ASP A 44 6.92 -15.85 -9.83
C ASP A 44 8.15 -15.58 -10.71
N THR A 45 8.80 -16.66 -11.13
CA THR A 45 9.99 -16.62 -12.00
C THR A 45 9.64 -16.75 -13.49
N THR A 46 8.36 -16.98 -13.80
CA THR A 46 7.85 -17.17 -15.17
C THR A 46 7.14 -15.95 -15.72
N CYS A 47 6.70 -15.03 -14.86
CA CYS A 47 6.09 -13.77 -15.26
C CYS A 47 7.13 -12.81 -15.86
N ASP A 48 6.83 -12.29 -17.04
CA ASP A 48 7.65 -11.29 -17.76
C ASP A 48 7.31 -9.84 -17.38
N LYS A 49 6.45 -9.64 -16.37
CA LYS A 49 5.96 -8.33 -15.91
C LYS A 49 6.42 -8.05 -14.50
N PHE A 50 6.97 -6.87 -14.32
CA PHE A 50 7.51 -6.41 -13.06
C PHE A 50 6.83 -5.11 -12.65
N ILE A 51 6.73 -4.88 -11.36
CA ILE A 51 6.16 -3.68 -10.78
C ILE A 51 7.33 -2.74 -10.46
N SER A 52 7.38 -1.61 -11.16
CA SER A 52 8.40 -0.59 -10.96
C SER A 52 7.81 0.55 -10.13
N PHE A 53 8.40 0.77 -8.97
CA PHE A 53 8.13 1.96 -8.17
C PHE A 53 9.29 2.92 -8.39
N ALA A 54 9.10 3.94 -9.24
CA ALA A 54 10.16 4.89 -9.59
C ALA A 54 10.65 5.70 -8.37
N GLN A 55 9.85 5.77 -7.31
CA GLN A 55 10.14 6.42 -6.03
C GLN A 55 9.43 5.66 -4.90
N GLY A 56 10.05 5.57 -3.72
CA GLY A 56 9.48 4.86 -2.55
C GLY A 56 8.07 5.32 -2.15
N SER A 57 7.74 6.59 -2.40
CA SER A 57 6.40 7.16 -2.15
C SER A 57 5.28 6.52 -2.98
N GLN A 58 5.58 6.01 -4.18
CA GLN A 58 4.57 5.32 -5.01
C GLN A 58 4.23 3.93 -4.49
N LEU A 59 5.22 3.21 -3.97
CA LEU A 59 5.00 1.92 -3.32
C LEU A 59 4.16 2.11 -2.06
N GLU A 60 4.56 3.06 -1.21
CA GLU A 60 3.82 3.37 0.01
C GLU A 60 2.37 3.72 -0.31
N ALA A 61 2.13 4.60 -1.29
CA ALA A 61 0.79 4.95 -1.71
C ALA A 61 -0.01 3.75 -2.24
N ALA A 62 0.57 2.93 -3.12
CA ALA A 62 -0.10 1.77 -3.70
C ALA A 62 -0.48 0.74 -2.62
N VAL A 63 0.47 0.35 -1.76
CA VAL A 63 0.23 -0.62 -0.69
C VAL A 63 -0.77 -0.07 0.33
N ASN A 64 -0.61 1.19 0.75
CA ASN A 64 -1.50 1.82 1.72
C ASN A 64 -2.94 1.94 1.19
N ASN A 65 -3.12 2.25 -0.09
CA ASN A 65 -4.43 2.29 -0.72
C ASN A 65 -5.05 0.90 -0.91
N ALA A 66 -4.24 -0.11 -1.26
CA ALA A 66 -4.69 -1.49 -1.29
C ALA A 66 -5.22 -1.93 0.08
N CYS A 67 -4.45 -1.67 1.14
CA CYS A 67 -4.85 -2.03 2.49
C CYS A 67 -6.07 -1.25 2.98
N ALA A 68 -6.18 0.05 2.69
CA ALA A 68 -7.37 0.83 3.01
C ALA A 68 -8.64 0.31 2.30
N ALA A 69 -8.51 -0.29 1.12
CA ALA A 69 -9.63 -0.91 0.42
C ALA A 69 -10.01 -2.30 0.95
N MET A 70 -9.06 -3.04 1.55
CA MET A 70 -9.29 -4.39 2.05
C MET A 70 -9.64 -4.44 3.55
N MET A 71 -9.30 -3.40 4.31
CA MET A 71 -9.57 -3.31 5.74
C MET A 71 -10.84 -2.51 6.03
N PRO A 72 -11.46 -2.70 7.22
CA PRO A 72 -12.59 -1.86 7.65
C PRO A 72 -12.20 -0.38 7.70
N ALA A 73 -13.16 0.50 7.42
CA ALA A 73 -12.91 1.93 7.30
C ALA A 73 -12.29 2.56 8.56
N CYS A 74 -12.62 2.03 9.74
CA CYS A 74 -12.04 2.45 11.03
C CYS A 74 -10.54 2.16 11.19
N ALA A 75 -9.95 1.31 10.35
CA ALA A 75 -8.51 1.10 10.29
C ALA A 75 -7.76 2.33 9.73
N TYR A 76 -8.46 3.19 8.98
CA TYR A 76 -7.93 4.38 8.33
C TYR A 76 -8.78 5.62 8.68
N GLN A 77 -8.79 5.98 9.97
CA GLN A 77 -9.63 7.05 10.51
C GLN A 77 -9.37 8.42 9.86
N ASP A 78 -8.15 8.67 9.40
CA ASP A 78 -7.75 9.87 8.66
C ASP A 78 -8.46 10.01 7.31
N ARG A 79 -9.06 8.92 6.80
CA ARG A 79 -9.85 8.89 5.57
C ARG A 79 -11.36 9.02 5.81
N LEU A 80 -11.80 9.09 7.06
CA LEU A 80 -13.22 9.20 7.41
C LEU A 80 -13.67 10.66 7.51
N PRO A 81 -14.96 10.96 7.29
CA PRO A 81 -15.51 12.29 7.55
C PRO A 81 -15.27 12.73 9.00
N GLN A 82 -15.06 14.04 9.20
CA GLN A 82 -14.95 14.62 10.54
C GLN A 82 -16.16 14.25 11.40
N GLY A 83 -15.90 13.87 12.66
CA GLY A 83 -16.93 13.45 13.61
C GLY A 83 -17.28 11.96 13.56
N THR A 84 -16.68 11.18 12.64
CA THR A 84 -16.83 9.72 12.65
C THR A 84 -16.11 9.13 13.87
N PHE A 85 -16.86 8.38 14.70
CA PHE A 85 -16.31 7.74 15.89
C PHE A 85 -16.10 6.24 15.63
N CYS A 86 -14.90 5.76 15.89
CA CYS A 86 -14.53 4.35 15.81
C CYS A 86 -14.15 3.87 17.21
N THR A 87 -14.60 2.68 17.59
CA THR A 87 -14.07 2.01 18.77
C THR A 87 -12.60 1.67 18.53
N ALA A 88 -11.75 1.86 19.54
CA ALA A 88 -10.31 1.62 19.40
C ALA A 88 -10.01 0.11 19.29
N THR A 89 -10.00 -0.41 18.06
CA THR A 89 -9.47 -1.73 17.74
C THR A 89 -8.21 -1.57 16.89
N ILE A 90 -7.14 -2.25 17.29
CA ILE A 90 -5.90 -2.35 16.50
C ILE A 90 -5.85 -3.64 15.69
N ASP A 91 -6.59 -4.66 16.13
CA ASP A 91 -6.78 -5.93 15.47
C ASP A 91 -8.15 -5.95 14.78
N TYR A 92 -8.12 -6.21 13.46
CA TYR A 92 -9.31 -6.30 12.62
C TYR A 92 -9.52 -7.75 12.23
N GLN A 93 -10.77 -8.20 12.15
CA GLN A 93 -11.03 -9.55 11.66
C GLN A 93 -10.78 -9.60 10.14
N LEU A 94 -10.12 -10.66 9.68
CA LEU A 94 -10.02 -11.03 8.27
C LEU A 94 -11.12 -12.07 7.98
N ASP A 95 -12.31 -11.57 7.70
CA ASP A 95 -13.58 -12.25 7.51
C ASP A 95 -13.73 -12.95 6.14
N GLY A 96 -12.62 -13.44 5.59
CA GLY A 96 -12.56 -14.13 4.29
C GLY A 96 -11.57 -13.49 3.32
N PRO A 97 -11.49 -14.00 2.08
CA PRO A 97 -10.59 -13.46 1.08
C PRO A 97 -10.91 -12.00 0.73
N LYS A 98 -9.89 -11.15 0.67
CA LYS A 98 -9.98 -9.74 0.27
C LYS A 98 -9.07 -9.48 -0.92
N ASN A 99 -9.43 -8.51 -1.75
CA ASN A 99 -8.55 -8.04 -2.80
C ASN A 99 -8.76 -6.57 -3.11
N SER A 100 -7.76 -5.95 -3.72
CA SER A 100 -7.82 -4.59 -4.23
C SER A 100 -6.92 -4.45 -5.46
N THR A 101 -7.39 -3.69 -6.44
CA THR A 101 -6.59 -3.37 -7.63
C THR A 101 -6.13 -1.92 -7.54
N GLN A 102 -4.83 -1.70 -7.72
CA GLN A 102 -4.18 -0.40 -7.63
C GLN A 102 -3.44 -0.10 -8.92
N GLN A 103 -3.46 1.18 -9.30
CA GLN A 103 -2.66 1.65 -10.41
C GLN A 103 -1.19 1.72 -9.97
N ALA A 104 -0.31 1.07 -10.72
CA ALA A 104 1.14 1.19 -10.56
C ALA A 104 1.82 1.05 -11.93
N ASN A 105 3.08 1.49 -12.01
CA ASN A 105 3.84 1.33 -13.24
C ASN A 105 4.31 -0.12 -13.37
N VAL A 106 3.83 -0.79 -14.41
CA VAL A 106 4.28 -2.14 -14.78
C VAL A 106 5.32 -2.00 -15.89
N VAL A 107 6.41 -2.75 -15.78
CA VAL A 107 7.52 -2.76 -16.75
C VAL A 107 7.78 -4.19 -17.24
N ASP A 108 8.34 -4.30 -18.44
CA ASP A 108 8.89 -5.56 -18.94
C ASP A 108 10.29 -5.85 -18.37
N ALA A 109 10.89 -6.98 -18.77
CA ALA A 109 12.23 -7.39 -18.35
C ALA A 109 13.35 -6.40 -18.71
N SER A 110 13.13 -5.50 -19.68
CA SER A 110 14.07 -4.44 -20.04
C SER A 110 13.91 -3.15 -19.21
N GLY A 111 12.91 -3.12 -18.31
CA GLY A 111 12.56 -1.95 -17.52
C GLY A 111 11.68 -0.95 -18.27
N LYS A 112 11.19 -1.28 -19.47
CA LYS A 112 10.31 -0.42 -20.25
C LYS A 112 8.89 -0.53 -19.72
N SER A 113 8.25 0.62 -19.49
CA SER A 113 6.84 0.67 -19.08
C SER A 113 5.92 0.01 -20.11
N ILE A 114 5.10 -0.91 -19.63
CA ILE A 114 4.04 -1.57 -20.39
C ILE A 114 2.69 -1.09 -19.85
N GLY A 115 2.00 -0.25 -20.63
CA GLY A 115 0.69 0.29 -20.26
C GLY A 115 -0.40 -0.78 -20.20
N ASN A 116 -1.61 -0.38 -19.77
CA ASN A 116 -2.81 -1.24 -19.68
C ASN A 116 -2.76 -2.38 -18.66
N TRP A 117 -1.89 -2.27 -17.66
CA TRP A 117 -1.84 -3.18 -16.52
C TRP A 117 -2.04 -2.42 -15.22
N ASP A 118 -2.67 -3.09 -14.26
CA ASP A 118 -2.76 -2.70 -12.86
C ASP A 118 -2.17 -3.79 -11.97
N VAL A 119 -1.97 -3.46 -10.70
CA VAL A 119 -1.46 -4.38 -9.68
C VAL A 119 -2.60 -4.81 -8.77
N LYS A 120 -2.83 -6.11 -8.68
CA LYS A 120 -3.81 -6.71 -7.79
C LYS A 120 -3.13 -7.19 -6.52
N PHE A 121 -3.64 -6.75 -5.39
CA PHE A 121 -3.29 -7.20 -4.05
C PHE A 121 -4.38 -8.12 -3.56
N GLU A 122 -4.01 -9.30 -3.05
CA GLU A 122 -4.96 -10.32 -2.60
C GLU A 122 -4.50 -10.85 -1.23
N VAL A 123 -5.47 -11.12 -0.37
CA VAL A 123 -5.23 -11.71 0.94
C VAL A 123 -6.23 -12.83 1.14
N THR A 124 -5.72 -14.03 1.38
CA THR A 124 -6.53 -15.24 1.61
C THR A 124 -6.23 -15.78 3.01
N PRO A 125 -7.16 -15.67 3.98
CA PRO A 125 -6.95 -16.23 5.31
C PRO A 125 -6.80 -17.75 5.26
N ALA A 126 -6.05 -18.31 6.21
CA ALA A 126 -6.05 -19.75 6.42
C ALA A 126 -7.45 -20.25 6.80
N ALA A 127 -7.82 -21.44 6.33
CA ALA A 127 -9.05 -22.09 6.78
C ALA A 127 -9.00 -22.30 8.30
N GLN A 128 -10.05 -21.88 8.99
CA GLN A 128 -10.18 -21.99 10.43
C GLN A 128 -11.25 -23.03 10.79
N PRO A 129 -11.08 -23.75 11.92
CA PRO A 129 -12.17 -24.53 12.51
C PRO A 129 -13.39 -23.65 12.81
N GLU A 130 -14.61 -24.21 12.78
CA GLU A 130 -15.86 -23.47 13.04
C GLU A 130 -15.86 -22.73 14.39
N ASN A 131 -15.16 -23.25 15.40
CA ASN A 131 -15.08 -22.67 16.74
C ASN A 131 -13.81 -21.82 16.98
N SER A 132 -13.10 -21.45 15.92
CA SER A 132 -11.92 -20.59 16.02
C SER A 132 -12.32 -19.14 16.37
N PRO A 133 -11.49 -18.39 17.13
CA PRO A 133 -11.67 -16.94 17.28
C PRO A 133 -11.60 -16.20 15.93
N GLY A 134 -11.03 -16.82 14.90
CA GLY A 134 -10.85 -16.25 13.57
C GLY A 134 -9.44 -15.74 13.32
N VAL A 135 -9.20 -15.26 12.10
CA VAL A 135 -7.95 -14.63 11.68
C VAL A 135 -8.06 -13.13 11.91
N PHE A 136 -7.04 -12.53 12.52
CA PHE A 136 -6.99 -11.10 12.77
C PHE A 136 -5.69 -10.51 12.23
N TRP A 137 -5.77 -9.28 11.75
CA TRP A 137 -4.64 -8.51 11.23
C TRP A 137 -4.68 -7.06 11.67
N THR A 138 -3.51 -6.46 11.77
CA THR A 138 -3.34 -5.03 11.98
C THR A 138 -3.13 -4.30 10.66
N VAL A 139 -3.21 -2.97 10.69
CA VAL A 139 -2.80 -2.12 9.56
C VAL A 139 -1.33 -2.38 9.19
N GLY A 140 -0.49 -2.61 10.20
CA GLY A 140 0.91 -2.96 10.03
C GLY A 140 1.11 -4.29 9.32
N ASP A 141 0.28 -5.30 9.61
CA ASP A 141 0.38 -6.60 8.93
C ASP A 141 -0.03 -6.50 7.46
N CYS A 142 -1.14 -5.82 7.17
CA CYS A 142 -1.56 -5.62 5.78
C CYS A 142 -0.46 -4.92 4.99
N TYR A 143 0.06 -3.80 5.49
CA TYR A 143 1.09 -3.04 4.80
C TYR A 143 2.42 -3.81 4.73
N GLY A 144 2.87 -4.33 5.87
CA GLY A 144 4.19 -4.90 6.06
C GLY A 144 4.47 -6.10 5.19
N TYR A 145 3.51 -7.02 5.04
CA TYR A 145 3.69 -8.20 4.19
C TYR A 145 3.83 -7.84 2.71
N PHE A 146 2.97 -6.96 2.19
CA PHE A 146 3.07 -6.49 0.81
C PHE A 146 4.34 -5.66 0.57
N ALA A 147 4.64 -4.71 1.46
CA ALA A 147 5.81 -3.87 1.34
C ALA A 147 7.10 -4.70 1.40
N ARG A 148 7.21 -5.65 2.34
CA ARG A 148 8.35 -6.58 2.43
C ARG A 148 8.55 -7.33 1.12
N MET A 149 7.48 -7.92 0.57
CA MET A 149 7.57 -8.66 -0.68
C MET A 149 8.04 -7.78 -1.84
N LEU A 150 7.56 -6.53 -1.93
CA LEU A 150 7.86 -5.63 -3.03
C LEU A 150 9.21 -4.88 -2.87
N GLN A 151 9.79 -4.83 -1.66
CA GLN A 151 11.00 -4.05 -1.37
C GLN A 151 12.24 -4.89 -1.09
N LYS A 152 12.08 -6.11 -0.59
CA LYS A 152 13.22 -6.96 -0.23
C LYS A 152 13.65 -7.85 -1.39
N PRO A 153 14.95 -8.15 -1.53
CA PRO A 153 15.40 -9.19 -2.43
C PRO A 153 15.05 -10.59 -1.91
N THR A 154 15.17 -11.58 -2.77
CA THR A 154 15.04 -13.01 -2.40
C THR A 154 16.06 -13.37 -1.31
N PRO A 155 15.70 -14.18 -0.29
CA PRO A 155 14.45 -14.94 -0.14
C PRO A 155 13.28 -14.17 0.50
N ASP A 156 13.51 -12.95 0.96
CA ASP A 156 12.53 -12.21 1.77
C ASP A 156 11.47 -11.49 0.94
N GLY A 157 11.80 -11.14 -0.29
CA GLY A 157 10.92 -10.48 -1.25
C GLY A 157 11.29 -10.80 -2.69
N CYS A 158 10.65 -10.07 -3.59
CA CYS A 158 10.71 -10.25 -5.04
C CYS A 158 11.35 -9.06 -5.76
N PHE A 159 12.05 -8.19 -5.03
CA PHE A 159 12.75 -7.05 -5.60
C PHE A 159 14.12 -7.44 -6.15
N ASN A 160 14.41 -7.14 -7.41
CA ASN A 160 15.67 -7.50 -8.07
C ASN A 160 16.70 -6.36 -8.13
N GLY A 161 16.45 -5.23 -7.47
CA GLY A 161 17.27 -4.02 -7.54
C GLY A 161 16.75 -2.96 -8.51
N ILE A 162 15.86 -3.33 -9.43
CA ILE A 162 15.25 -2.44 -10.44
C ILE A 162 13.73 -2.39 -10.27
N ALA A 163 13.10 -3.55 -10.18
CA ALA A 163 11.67 -3.71 -10.06
C ALA A 163 11.33 -4.94 -9.20
N ALA A 164 10.09 -5.01 -8.73
CA ALA A 164 9.57 -6.16 -8.01
C ALA A 164 8.86 -7.11 -8.96
N SER A 165 9.17 -8.41 -8.94
CA SER A 165 8.30 -9.39 -9.58
C SER A 165 7.04 -9.63 -8.74
N ILE A 166 6.06 -10.29 -9.33
CA ILE A 166 4.84 -10.74 -8.63
C ILE A 166 5.12 -12.00 -7.81
N GLY A 167 4.23 -12.34 -6.90
CA GLY A 167 4.43 -13.49 -6.02
C GLY A 167 3.46 -13.53 -4.84
N SER A 168 3.78 -14.37 -3.86
CA SER A 168 3.04 -14.43 -2.61
C SER A 168 3.93 -14.62 -1.39
N VAL A 169 3.41 -14.21 -0.23
CA VAL A 169 3.96 -14.52 1.09
C VAL A 169 2.95 -15.36 1.84
N LYS A 170 3.36 -16.54 2.26
CA LYS A 170 2.60 -17.37 3.21
C LYS A 170 3.09 -17.09 4.62
N VAL A 171 2.21 -16.59 5.47
CA VAL A 171 2.52 -16.25 6.86
C VAL A 171 2.82 -17.52 7.66
N GLY A 172 3.92 -17.49 8.42
CA GLY A 172 4.33 -18.58 9.30
C GLY A 172 4.06 -18.30 10.78
N GLY A 173 4.69 -19.11 11.64
CA GLY A 173 4.72 -18.91 13.08
C GLY A 173 3.39 -19.26 13.76
N GLU A 174 3.19 -18.71 14.95
CA GLU A 174 2.03 -19.01 15.82
C GLU A 174 1.06 -17.82 15.93
N SER A 175 1.16 -16.86 15.00
CA SER A 175 0.23 -15.72 14.97
C SER A 175 -1.16 -16.15 14.49
N THR A 176 -2.18 -15.32 14.76
CA THR A 176 -3.53 -15.48 14.18
C THR A 176 -3.53 -15.51 12.65
N LEU A 177 -2.51 -14.94 12.01
CA LEU A 177 -2.34 -14.92 10.56
C LEU A 177 -1.66 -16.18 10.01
N ALA A 178 -1.17 -17.11 10.85
CA ALA A 178 -0.45 -18.29 10.38
C ALA A 178 -1.22 -19.02 9.27
N GLY A 179 -0.54 -19.27 8.14
CA GLY A 179 -1.09 -19.88 6.94
C GLY A 179 -1.82 -18.94 5.98
N THR A 180 -2.10 -17.69 6.37
CA THR A 180 -2.67 -16.65 5.49
C THR A 180 -1.70 -16.36 4.35
N GLU A 181 -2.24 -16.17 3.14
CA GLU A 181 -1.46 -15.85 1.96
C GLU A 181 -1.72 -14.40 1.51
N PHE A 182 -0.65 -13.62 1.40
CA PHE A 182 -0.63 -12.29 0.81
C PHE A 182 -0.04 -12.42 -0.59
N LYS A 183 -0.81 -12.07 -1.62
CA LYS A 183 -0.39 -12.24 -3.02
C LYS A 183 -0.45 -10.92 -3.76
N VAL A 184 0.55 -10.68 -4.59
CA VAL A 184 0.55 -9.60 -5.57
C VAL A 184 0.59 -10.21 -6.95
N ALA A 185 -0.26 -9.71 -7.83
CA ALA A 185 -0.34 -10.09 -9.22
C ALA A 185 -0.44 -8.85 -10.10
N VAL A 186 -0.22 -9.03 -11.40
CA VAL A 186 -0.46 -8.01 -12.42
C VAL A 186 -1.71 -8.44 -13.21
N THR A 187 -2.62 -7.50 -13.45
CA THR A 187 -3.91 -7.76 -14.11
C THR A 187 -4.19 -6.73 -15.20
N PRO A 188 -4.85 -7.08 -16.31
CA PRO A 188 -5.22 -6.10 -17.33
C PRO A 188 -6.12 -5.02 -16.73
N LYS A 189 -5.97 -3.77 -17.17
CA LYS A 189 -6.90 -2.70 -16.81
C LYS A 189 -8.31 -3.07 -17.26
N THR A 190 -9.27 -2.94 -16.36
CA THR A 190 -10.69 -3.00 -16.70
C THR A 190 -11.13 -1.58 -17.05
N ASN A 191 -11.54 -1.38 -18.30
CA ASN A 191 -12.11 -0.13 -18.79
C ASN A 191 -13.55 0.06 -18.32
#